data_AF-A0A178XTX8-F1
#
_entry.id   AF-A0A178XTX8-F1
#
_cell.length_a   1.000
_cell.length_b   1.000
_cell.length_c   1.000
_cell.angle_alpha   90.00
_cell.angle_beta   90.00
_cell.angle_gamma   90.00
#
_symmetry.space_group_name_H-M   'P 1'
#
loop_
_entity.id
_entity.type
_entity.pdbx_description
1 polymer ?
#
loop_
_entity_poly.entity_id
_entity_poly.type
_entity_poly.pdbx_seq_one_letter_code
_entity_poly.pdbx_strand_id
1 'polypeptide(L)' 'MKSVRRCTWNYDLDMLTLVATRGRDFPLSLVASRLRCPRCGSRTVTVLFMPPTEGDRRRGAA' A
#
# COMPACT_ATOMS: atom_id res chain seq x y z
N MET A 1 -14.05 -7.86 -28.44
CA MET A 1 -13.66 -7.85 -27.01
C MET A 1 -13.03 -6.51 -26.67
N LYS A 2 -13.61 -5.72 -25.77
CA LYS A 2 -12.97 -4.46 -25.32
C LYS A 2 -11.75 -4.83 -24.48
N SER A 3 -10.56 -4.40 -24.90
CA SER A 3 -9.34 -4.54 -24.09
C SER A 3 -9.51 -3.73 -22.81
N VAL A 4 -9.66 -4.42 -21.67
CA VAL A 4 -9.63 -3.77 -20.36
C VAL A 4 -8.18 -3.38 -20.13
N ARG A 5 -7.86 -2.09 -20.31
CA ARG A 5 -6.51 -1.58 -20.06
C ARG A 5 -6.15 -1.85 -18.60
N ARG A 6 -5.03 -2.54 -18.37
CA ARG A 6 -4.51 -2.81 -17.03
C ARG A 6 -4.24 -1.48 -16.32
N CYS A 7 -4.73 -1.32 -15.11
CA CYS A 7 -4.41 -0.16 -14.29
C CYS A 7 -2.94 -0.24 -13.85
N THR A 8 -2.16 0.80 -14.14
CA THR A 8 -0.73 0.92 -13.79
C THR A 8 -0.48 1.92 -12.66
N TRP A 9 -1.56 2.32 -11.97
CA TRP A 9 -1.44 3.24 -10.85
C TRP A 9 -0.66 2.60 -9.71
N ASN A 10 0.32 3.34 -9.21
CA ASN A 10 1.16 2.98 -8.07
C ASN A 10 1.28 4.21 -7.15
N TYR A 11 1.49 3.96 -5.87
CA TYR A 11 1.62 4.99 -4.85
C TYR A 11 2.33 4.42 -3.63
N ASP A 12 3.23 5.20 -3.05
CA ASP A 12 3.92 4.84 -1.82
C ASP A 12 3.05 5.19 -0.62
N LEU A 13 2.69 4.18 0.16
CA LEU A 13 1.94 4.35 1.39
C LEU A 13 2.90 4.23 2.57
N ASP A 14 2.90 5.24 3.44
CA ASP A 14 3.71 5.18 4.65
C ASP A 14 3.09 4.22 5.68
N MET A 15 3.95 3.66 6.54
CA MET A 15 3.54 2.72 7.56
C MET A 15 2.60 3.33 8.60
N LEU A 16 2.72 4.63 8.89
CA LEU A 16 1.86 5.31 9.87
C LEU A 16 0.43 5.40 9.36
N THR A 17 0.21 5.78 8.10
CA THR A 17 -1.09 5.79 7.43
C THR A 17 -1.71 4.39 7.39
N LEU A 18 -0.91 3.37 7.13
CA LEU A 18 -1.39 1.99 7.13
C LEU A 18 -1.86 1.56 8.53
N VAL A 19 -1.07 1.84 9.58
CA VAL A 19 -1.42 1.54 10.98
C VAL A 19 -2.64 2.35 11.43
N ALA A 20 -2.72 3.64 11.08
CA ALA A 20 -3.83 4.51 11.45
C ALA A 20 -5.17 4.05 10.85
N THR A 21 -5.15 3.45 9.65
CA THR A 21 -6.37 3.02 8.95
C THR A 21 -6.71 1.55 9.11
N ARG A 22 -5.74 0.68 9.43
CA ARG A 22 -5.93 -0.77 9.59
C ARG A 22 -5.84 -1.26 11.02
N GLY A 23 -5.24 -0.47 11.91
CA GLY A 23 -4.93 -0.85 13.27
C GLY A 23 -3.52 -1.43 13.41
N ARG A 24 -2.94 -1.26 14.60
CA ARG A 24 -1.58 -1.69 14.93
C ARG A 24 -1.37 -3.20 14.83
N ASP A 25 -2.39 -3.97 15.18
CA ASP A 25 -2.32 -5.44 15.22
C ASP A 25 -2.71 -6.10 13.90
N PHE A 26 -2.93 -5.31 12.84
CA PHE A 26 -3.27 -5.85 11.54
C PHE A 26 -2.03 -6.46 10.87
N PRO A 27 -2.06 -7.75 10.46
CA PRO A 27 -0.89 -8.42 9.91
C PRO A 27 -0.55 -7.90 8.51
N LEU A 28 0.72 -7.54 8.30
CA LEU A 28 1.22 -7.01 7.01
C LEU A 28 0.99 -7.97 5.83
N SER A 29 1.05 -9.27 6.09
CA SER A 29 0.79 -10.32 5.08
C SER A 29 -0.64 -10.27 4.51
N LEU A 30 -1.61 -9.69 5.24
CA LEU A 30 -2.99 -9.56 4.78
C LEU A 30 -3.30 -8.22 4.12
N VAL A 31 -2.36 -7.28 4.04
CA VAL A 31 -2.60 -5.92 3.50
C VAL A 31 -3.15 -5.97 2.07
N ALA A 32 -2.53 -6.78 1.21
CA ALA A 32 -2.96 -6.92 -0.18
C ALA A 32 -4.42 -7.38 -0.31
N SER A 33 -4.92 -8.18 0.63
CA SER A 33 -6.31 -8.68 0.62
C SER A 33 -7.35 -7.60 0.98
N ARG A 34 -6.92 -6.53 1.67
CA ARG A 34 -7.81 -5.47 2.19
C ARG A 34 -7.74 -4.18 1.39
N LEU A 35 -6.71 -3.99 0.58
CA LEU A 35 -6.57 -2.81 -0.28
C LEU A 35 -7.46 -2.91 -1.53
N ARG A 36 -7.84 -1.73 -2.02
CA ARG A 36 -8.58 -1.54 -3.26
C ARG A 36 -7.92 -0.39 -4.00
N CYS A 37 -7.68 -0.55 -5.30
CA CYS A 37 -7.16 0.54 -6.12
C CYS A 37 -8.14 1.73 -6.09
N PRO A 38 -7.72 2.93 -5.66
CA PRO A 38 -8.61 4.09 -5.60
C PRO A 38 -8.98 4.62 -6.99
N ARG A 39 -8.18 4.30 -8.02
CA ARG A 39 -8.42 4.78 -9.40
C ARG A 39 -9.43 3.91 -10.16
N CYS A 40 -9.38 2.58 -10.01
CA CYS A 40 -10.21 1.67 -10.80
C CYS A 40 -11.07 0.69 -9.97
N GLY A 41 -10.94 0.69 -8.64
CA GLY A 41 -11.72 -0.18 -7.76
C GLY A 41 -11.28 -1.65 -7.73
N SER A 42 -10.26 -2.06 -8.48
CA SER A 42 -9.75 -3.43 -8.47
C SER A 42 -9.20 -3.83 -7.10
N ARG A 43 -9.43 -5.08 -6.70
CA ARG A 43 -8.84 -5.72 -5.50
C ARG A 43 -7.59 -6.52 -5.83
N THR A 44 -7.31 -6.74 -7.11
CA THR A 44 -6.08 -7.39 -7.58
C THR A 44 -4.97 -6.34 -7.58
N VAL A 45 -4.38 -6.13 -6.40
CA VAL A 45 -3.29 -5.17 -6.16
C VAL A 45 -2.06 -5.89 -5.64
N THR A 46 -0.88 -5.39 -6.00
CA THR A 46 0.40 -5.87 -5.47
C THR A 46 0.88 -4.89 -4.41
N VAL A 47 1.37 -5.42 -3.29
CA VAL A 47 1.95 -4.63 -2.19
C VAL A 47 3.42 -5.01 -2.06
N LEU A 48 4.28 -4.01 -2.01
CA LEU A 48 5.70 -4.18 -1.75
C LEU A 48 6.04 -3.51 -0.43
N PHE A 49 6.72 -4.23 0.44
CA PHE A 49 7.28 -3.65 1.65
C PHE A 49 8.73 -3.24 1.37
N MET A 50 8.99 -1.95 1.43
CA MET A 50 10.33 -1.38 1.30
C MET A 50 10.82 -1.02 2.71
N PRO A 51 11.76 -1.77 3.31
CA PRO A 51 12.32 -1.39 4.59
C PRO A 51 13.05 -0.04 4.45
N PRO A 52 12.97 0.83 5.47
CA PRO A 52 13.65 2.12 5.42
C PRO A 52 15.16 1.90 5.32
N THR A 53 15.80 2.59 4.38
CA THR A 53 17.25 2.66 4.31
C THR A 53 17.80 3.59 5.40
N GLU A 54 19.10 3.53 5.71
CA GLU A 54 19.76 4.37 6.74
C GLU A 54 19.39 5.88 6.63
N GLY A 55 19.08 6.37 5.42
CA GLY A 55 18.65 7.77 5.18
C GLY A 55 17.16 8.07 5.42
N ASP A 56 16.29 7.07 5.44
CA ASP A 56 14.82 7.26 5.53
C ASP A 56 14.30 7.24 6.98
N ARG A 57 15.11 6.77 7.94
CA ARG A 57 14.71 6.63 9.36
C ARG A 57 14.29 7.94 10.03
N ARG A 58 14.62 9.09 9.45
CA ARG A 58 14.27 10.42 9.98
C ARG A 58 12.88 10.91 9.61
N ARG A 59 12.19 10.26 8.65
CA ARG A 59 10.91 10.77 8.12
C ARG A 59 9.69 10.43 9.00
N GLY A 60 9.87 9.58 10.02
CA GLY A 60 8.81 9.13 10.93
C GLY A 60 8.87 9.71 12.35
N ALA A 61 9.77 10.66 12.63
CA ALA A 61 9.86 11.35 13.91
C ALA A 61 9.50 12.83 13.70
N ALA A 62 8.21 13.13 13.77
CA ALA A 62 7.68 14.47 13.97
C ALA A 62 6.74 14.42 15.17
#